data_AF-A0A7K0KP02-F1
#
_entry.id   AF-A0A7K0KP02-F1
#
_cell.length_a   1.000
_cell.length_b   1.000
_cell.length_c   1.000
_cell.angle_alpha   90.00
_cell.angle_beta   90.00
_cell.angle_gamma   90.00
#
_symmetry.space_group_name_H-M   'P 1'
#
loop_
_entity.id
_entity.type
_entity.pdbx_description
1 polymer ?
#
loop_
_entity_poly.entity_id
_entity_poly.type
_entity_poly.pdbx_seq_one_letter_code
_entity_poly.pdbx_strand_id
1 'polypeptide(L)'
;MSGGPQEPEPYTRRLERRAAREHAARLEAERMAEGQLRRAYDQAREVELLASIARVVLEAVDATSALSAAAKVMRRHCDFAVSHVLVPDVDGVLVTSDIWDVDDGHVEFLDRVMTATADEGFGPSSGLPGDMASSHVPEWFPDLRHAPSHLRQEAIPSGSYWAFPVIAGVDVTAVMEFFHPTPRGTDERLLRLAPSVGAQLGSAFEREWLFRRQEADRRHLEELVAARTQDIARIERRGREVEDVRAAFVAYLVHENARVARSLEAVSGTLHGEVKSAIEGIVRLADQLAGVVEGVDRRLIGRRELIGPSELLASVAGPFEKDARIVLTVAEDLTDGTKFDLSVPYVQRALSELIENAARHSGSEVVELSGRLDSGSFTVEVRDSGIGFTWPQNGLRPTGGGGLAQVARLASALGGSLEVRAAEPKGTIARLQVATRERGPAPWASRSTRVLLVDDNEVNRRLAGAMLDRIGLRADVVDGGEAALAALRSSAYGLVFMDVQMPGVDGREATRIWRRSTGFASPADIPIVALTAHVGKQEREECTEAGMNDYLSKPFGIEDLGAMAKRWLEPGQTGRSDAR
;
A
#
# COMPACT_ATOMS: atom_id res chain seq x y z
N MET A 1 -96.27 45.90 -23.56
CA MET A 1 -96.82 44.53 -23.48
C MET A 1 -95.64 43.63 -23.18
N SER A 2 -95.35 43.26 -21.95
CA SER A 2 -96.05 42.29 -21.09
C SER A 2 -94.96 41.32 -20.62
N GLY A 3 -93.97 41.83 -19.88
CA GLY A 3 -93.10 40.99 -19.06
C GLY A 3 -93.89 40.57 -17.84
N GLY A 4 -94.74 39.55 -17.99
CA GLY A 4 -95.46 38.96 -16.88
C GLY A 4 -94.46 38.46 -15.83
N PRO A 5 -94.71 38.65 -14.53
CA PRO A 5 -93.82 38.15 -13.49
C PRO A 5 -93.74 36.62 -13.63
N GLN A 6 -92.54 36.10 -13.90
CA GLN A 6 -92.28 34.66 -13.77
C GLN A 6 -92.70 34.27 -12.35
N GLU A 7 -93.69 33.38 -12.24
CA GLU A 7 -94.08 32.81 -10.96
C GLU A 7 -92.83 32.33 -10.23
N PRO A 8 -92.62 32.73 -8.95
CA PRO A 8 -91.45 32.33 -8.20
C PRO A 8 -91.40 30.80 -8.16
N GLU A 9 -90.28 30.25 -8.63
CA GLU A 9 -90.08 28.81 -8.71
C GLU A 9 -90.48 28.16 -7.37
N PRO A 10 -91.40 27.18 -7.38
CA PRO A 10 -91.92 26.54 -6.18
C PRO A 10 -90.75 26.15 -5.27
N TYR A 11 -90.86 26.45 -3.98
CA TYR A 11 -89.81 26.16 -2.99
C TYR A 11 -89.31 24.70 -3.07
N THR A 12 -90.22 23.78 -3.42
CA THR A 12 -89.94 22.37 -3.71
C THR A 12 -88.94 22.18 -4.86
N ARG A 13 -89.09 22.86 -6.00
CA ARG A 13 -88.13 22.78 -7.13
C ARG A 13 -86.75 23.32 -6.79
N ARG A 14 -86.66 24.33 -5.91
CA ARG A 14 -85.36 24.85 -5.42
C ARG A 14 -84.65 23.85 -4.52
N LEU A 15 -85.39 23.17 -3.65
CA LEU A 15 -84.86 22.08 -2.82
C LEU A 15 -84.42 20.88 -3.67
N GLU A 16 -85.23 20.48 -4.65
CA GLU A 16 -84.89 19.39 -5.59
C GLU A 16 -83.60 19.68 -6.38
N ARG A 17 -83.46 20.91 -6.91
CA ARG A 17 -82.24 21.34 -7.62
C ARG A 17 -81.01 21.36 -6.71
N ARG A 18 -81.18 21.78 -5.45
CA ARG A 18 -80.08 21.78 -4.46
C ARG A 18 -79.68 20.35 -4.10
N ALA A 19 -80.63 19.47 -3.82
CA ALA A 19 -80.39 18.06 -3.54
C ALA A 19 -79.74 17.35 -4.73
N ALA A 20 -80.16 17.64 -5.96
CA ALA A 20 -79.54 17.09 -7.17
C ALA A 20 -78.10 17.56 -7.37
N ARG A 21 -77.78 18.83 -7.07
CA ARG A 21 -76.40 19.35 -7.11
C ARG A 21 -75.52 18.74 -6.04
N GLU A 22 -76.02 18.62 -4.81
CA GLU A 22 -75.28 17.98 -3.70
C GLU A 22 -75.04 16.49 -3.99
N HIS A 23 -76.02 15.78 -4.56
CA HIS A 23 -75.86 14.39 -4.99
C HIS A 23 -74.85 14.25 -6.14
N ALA A 24 -74.89 15.13 -7.14
CA ALA A 24 -73.92 15.12 -8.23
C ALA A 24 -72.49 15.40 -7.75
N ALA A 25 -72.31 16.39 -6.87
CA ALA A 25 -71.01 16.72 -6.28
C ALA A 25 -70.46 15.57 -5.43
N ARG A 26 -71.33 14.85 -4.69
CA ARG A 26 -70.93 13.67 -3.92
C ARG A 26 -70.45 12.52 -4.82
N LEU A 27 -71.18 12.22 -5.89
CA LEU A 27 -70.78 11.20 -6.86
C LEU A 27 -69.45 11.54 -7.56
N GLU A 28 -69.23 12.82 -7.87
CA GLU A 28 -67.97 13.29 -8.46
C GLU A 28 -66.80 13.15 -7.47
N ALA A 29 -67.00 13.53 -6.20
CA ALA A 29 -66.00 13.35 -5.15
C ALA A 29 -65.66 11.87 -4.91
N GLU A 30 -66.67 10.98 -4.93
CA GLU A 30 -66.49 9.54 -4.78
C GLU A 30 -65.67 8.95 -5.95
N ARG A 31 -65.99 9.33 -7.19
CA ARG A 31 -65.20 8.92 -8.37
C ARG A 31 -63.75 9.43 -8.33
N MET A 32 -63.53 10.67 -7.85
CA MET A 32 -62.18 11.21 -7.68
C MET A 32 -61.40 10.45 -6.60
N ALA A 33 -62.04 10.14 -5.47
CA ALA A 33 -61.43 9.37 -4.39
C ALA A 33 -61.08 7.94 -4.81
N GLU A 34 -61.99 7.24 -5.51
CA GLU A 34 -61.73 5.92 -6.09
C GLU A 34 -60.57 5.97 -7.10
N GLY A 35 -60.55 6.99 -7.96
CA GLY A 35 -59.47 7.21 -8.93
C GLY A 35 -58.11 7.53 -8.29
N GLN A 36 -58.08 8.21 -7.14
CA GLN A 36 -56.86 8.46 -6.37
C GLN A 36 -56.38 7.19 -5.65
N LEU A 37 -57.30 6.44 -5.03
CA LEU A 37 -56.97 5.19 -4.34
C LEU A 37 -56.38 4.15 -5.30
N ARG A 38 -56.98 4.00 -6.49
CA ARG A 38 -56.46 3.10 -7.52
C ARG A 38 -55.04 3.47 -7.96
N ARG A 39 -54.79 4.76 -8.20
CA ARG A 39 -53.44 5.26 -8.54
C ARG A 39 -52.43 5.02 -7.42
N ALA A 40 -52.81 5.26 -6.17
CA ALA A 40 -51.93 5.02 -5.02
C ALA A 40 -51.61 3.52 -4.87
N TYR A 41 -52.60 2.65 -5.09
CA TYR A 41 -52.40 1.20 -5.07
C TYR A 41 -51.47 0.73 -6.19
N ASP A 42 -51.67 1.23 -7.42
CA ASP A 42 -50.83 0.89 -8.57
C ASP A 42 -49.38 1.33 -8.32
N GLN A 43 -49.17 2.57 -7.84
CA GLN A 43 -47.85 3.09 -7.49
C GLN A 43 -47.18 2.29 -6.37
N ALA A 44 -47.92 1.88 -5.33
CA ALA A 44 -47.38 1.05 -4.26
C ALA A 44 -46.87 -0.30 -4.81
N ARG A 45 -47.64 -0.94 -5.70
CA ARG A 45 -47.22 -2.19 -6.36
C ARG A 45 -46.01 -2.00 -7.29
N GLU A 46 -45.82 -0.82 -7.89
CA GLU A 46 -44.63 -0.51 -8.69
C GLU A 46 -43.37 -0.43 -7.81
N VAL A 47 -43.47 0.32 -6.69
CA VAL A 47 -42.37 0.45 -5.72
C VAL A 47 -42.00 -0.90 -5.11
N GLU A 48 -43.00 -1.71 -4.76
CA GLU A 48 -42.78 -3.05 -4.20
C GLU A 48 -42.05 -3.98 -5.18
N LEU A 49 -42.42 -3.95 -6.46
CA LEU A 49 -41.75 -4.73 -7.50
C LEU A 49 -40.28 -4.31 -7.64
N LEU A 50 -40.01 -3.02 -7.79
CA LEU A 50 -38.64 -2.50 -7.91
C LEU A 50 -37.80 -2.83 -6.67
N ALA A 51 -38.37 -2.69 -5.47
CA ALA A 51 -37.68 -3.04 -4.22
C ALA A 51 -37.37 -4.55 -4.13
N SER A 52 -38.27 -5.40 -4.61
CA SER A 52 -38.08 -6.85 -4.60
C SER A 52 -36.99 -7.29 -5.57
N ILE A 53 -36.94 -6.69 -6.78
CA ILE A 53 -35.86 -6.93 -7.74
C ILE A 53 -34.52 -6.42 -7.20
N ALA A 54 -34.48 -5.20 -6.66
CA ALA A 54 -33.26 -4.65 -6.07
C ALA A 54 -32.70 -5.56 -4.96
N ARG A 55 -33.57 -6.09 -4.09
CA ARG A 55 -33.15 -7.05 -3.05
C ARG A 55 -32.53 -8.30 -3.64
N VAL A 56 -33.19 -8.92 -4.62
CA VAL A 56 -32.68 -10.12 -5.29
C VAL A 56 -31.32 -9.87 -5.93
N VAL A 57 -31.14 -8.74 -6.61
CA VAL A 57 -29.86 -8.36 -7.25
C VAL A 57 -28.75 -8.16 -6.22
N LEU A 58 -29.08 -7.57 -5.06
CA LEU A 58 -28.12 -7.33 -3.98
C LEU A 58 -27.72 -8.63 -3.26
N GLU A 59 -28.65 -9.55 -3.07
CA GLU A 59 -28.42 -10.82 -2.37
C GLU A 59 -27.79 -11.90 -3.27
N ALA A 60 -27.89 -11.75 -4.60
CA ALA A 60 -27.37 -12.71 -5.55
C ALA A 60 -25.83 -12.77 -5.57
N VAL A 61 -25.30 -13.99 -5.60
CA VAL A 61 -23.86 -14.27 -5.66
C VAL A 61 -23.28 -13.93 -7.02
N ASP A 62 -24.01 -14.20 -8.10
CA ASP A 62 -23.62 -13.97 -9.49
C ASP A 62 -24.80 -13.48 -10.34
N ALA A 63 -24.53 -13.08 -11.58
CA ALA A 63 -25.54 -12.54 -12.48
C ALA A 63 -26.62 -13.58 -12.84
N THR A 64 -26.23 -14.84 -13.04
CA THR A 64 -27.14 -15.95 -13.35
C THR A 64 -28.16 -16.16 -12.23
N SER A 65 -27.71 -16.15 -10.98
CA SER A 65 -28.56 -16.29 -9.78
C SER A 65 -29.51 -15.10 -9.64
N ALA A 66 -29.04 -13.89 -9.93
CA ALA A 66 -29.87 -12.68 -9.93
C ALA A 66 -31.00 -12.79 -10.97
N LEU A 67 -30.67 -13.18 -12.20
CA LEU A 67 -31.65 -13.39 -13.27
C LEU A 67 -32.68 -14.46 -12.93
N SER A 68 -32.23 -15.62 -12.42
CA SER A 68 -33.14 -16.72 -12.05
C SER A 68 -34.12 -16.31 -10.94
N ALA A 69 -33.64 -15.63 -9.92
CA ALA A 69 -34.49 -15.15 -8.83
C ALA A 69 -35.42 -14.00 -9.26
N ALA A 70 -34.94 -13.11 -10.14
CA ALA A 70 -35.76 -12.03 -10.70
C ALA A 70 -36.89 -12.57 -11.58
N ALA A 71 -36.61 -13.57 -12.42
CA ALA A 71 -37.61 -14.24 -13.27
C ALA A 71 -38.78 -14.76 -12.42
N LYS A 72 -38.47 -15.43 -11.29
CA LYS A 72 -39.45 -15.91 -10.31
C LYS A 72 -40.28 -14.79 -9.69
N VAL A 73 -39.64 -13.70 -9.25
CA VAL A 73 -40.32 -12.54 -8.66
C VAL A 73 -41.25 -11.91 -9.68
N MET A 74 -40.77 -11.67 -10.89
CA MET A 74 -41.56 -11.02 -11.95
C MET A 74 -42.72 -11.88 -12.40
N ARG A 75 -42.53 -13.18 -12.60
CA ARG A 75 -43.62 -14.10 -12.95
C ARG A 75 -44.74 -14.04 -11.91
N ARG A 76 -44.40 -14.11 -10.61
CA ARG A 76 -45.38 -14.06 -9.51
C ARG A 76 -46.07 -12.70 -9.39
N HIS A 77 -45.36 -11.59 -9.57
CA HIS A 77 -45.94 -10.25 -9.43
C HIS A 77 -46.73 -9.79 -10.67
N CYS A 78 -46.37 -10.27 -11.85
CA CYS A 78 -46.92 -9.87 -13.15
C CYS A 78 -47.87 -10.91 -13.76
N ASP A 79 -48.06 -12.05 -13.08
CA ASP A 79 -49.04 -13.09 -13.44
C ASP A 79 -48.79 -13.70 -14.84
N PHE A 80 -47.53 -13.97 -15.16
CA PHE A 80 -47.15 -14.73 -16.36
C PHE A 80 -47.07 -16.23 -16.06
N ALA A 81 -47.27 -17.06 -17.08
CA ALA A 81 -47.27 -18.52 -16.92
C ALA A 81 -45.86 -19.11 -16.99
N VAL A 82 -45.02 -18.57 -17.88
CA VAL A 82 -43.64 -19.02 -18.12
C VAL A 82 -42.75 -17.79 -18.21
N SER A 83 -41.55 -17.88 -17.65
CA SER A 83 -40.48 -16.92 -17.90
C SER A 83 -39.19 -17.64 -18.30
N HIS A 84 -38.43 -17.01 -19.18
CA HIS A 84 -37.18 -17.51 -19.71
C HIS A 84 -36.16 -16.38 -19.83
N VAL A 85 -34.88 -16.73 -19.88
CA VAL A 85 -33.79 -15.77 -20.08
C VAL A 85 -32.93 -16.22 -21.26
N LEU A 86 -32.72 -15.32 -22.20
CA LEU A 86 -31.76 -15.46 -23.28
C LEU A 86 -30.47 -14.72 -22.90
N VAL A 87 -29.31 -15.30 -23.22
CA VAL A 87 -28.00 -14.70 -22.97
C VAL A 87 -27.18 -14.69 -24.26
N PRO A 88 -26.35 -13.67 -24.50
CA PRO A 88 -25.50 -13.65 -25.69
C PRO A 88 -24.40 -14.73 -25.57
N ASP A 89 -24.13 -15.41 -26.67
CA ASP A 89 -22.99 -16.30 -26.82
C ASP A 89 -21.69 -15.50 -27.10
N VAL A 90 -20.61 -16.22 -27.47
CA VAL A 90 -19.31 -15.61 -27.77
C VAL A 90 -19.32 -14.67 -28.99
N ASP A 91 -20.28 -14.86 -29.91
CA ASP A 91 -20.43 -14.06 -31.12
C ASP A 91 -21.50 -12.95 -30.94
N GLY A 92 -22.06 -12.82 -29.74
CA GLY A 92 -23.09 -11.84 -29.41
C GLY A 92 -24.50 -12.23 -29.88
N VAL A 93 -24.69 -13.47 -30.32
CA VAL A 93 -25.99 -14.02 -30.71
C VAL A 93 -26.72 -14.46 -29.44
N LEU A 94 -27.96 -14.01 -29.26
CA LEU A 94 -28.75 -14.42 -28.10
C LEU A 94 -29.16 -15.90 -28.23
N VAL A 95 -28.84 -16.70 -27.23
CA VAL A 95 -29.17 -18.13 -27.16
C VAL A 95 -29.95 -18.45 -25.89
N THR A 96 -30.70 -19.56 -25.93
CA THR A 96 -31.42 -20.08 -24.76
C THR A 96 -30.46 -20.38 -23.60
N SER A 97 -30.79 -19.87 -22.40
CA SER A 97 -30.11 -20.28 -21.17
C SER A 97 -30.82 -21.46 -20.49
N ASP A 98 -30.24 -21.97 -19.41
CA ASP A 98 -30.88 -22.97 -18.54
C ASP A 98 -31.89 -22.33 -17.55
N ILE A 99 -32.10 -21.02 -17.61
CA ILE A 99 -32.98 -20.30 -16.69
C ILE A 99 -34.42 -20.33 -17.22
N TRP A 100 -35.23 -21.19 -16.60
CA TRP A 100 -36.66 -21.32 -16.84
C TRP A 100 -37.42 -21.26 -15.51
N ASP A 101 -38.56 -20.58 -15.51
CA ASP A 101 -39.52 -20.63 -14.39
C ASP A 101 -40.94 -20.75 -14.95
N VAL A 102 -41.76 -21.56 -14.29
CA VAL A 102 -43.12 -21.87 -14.71
C VAL A 102 -44.05 -21.85 -13.51
N ASP A 103 -45.30 -21.47 -13.74
CA ASP A 103 -46.36 -21.69 -12.76
C ASP A 103 -46.83 -23.15 -12.78
N ASP A 104 -47.05 -23.75 -11.61
CA ASP A 104 -47.33 -25.21 -11.50
C ASP A 104 -48.50 -25.69 -12.39
N GLY A 105 -49.46 -24.82 -12.72
CA GLY A 105 -50.57 -25.11 -13.62
C GLY A 105 -50.26 -25.10 -15.13
N HIS A 106 -49.02 -24.79 -15.53
CA HIS A 106 -48.66 -24.47 -16.92
C HIS A 106 -47.48 -25.28 -17.47
N VAL A 107 -47.16 -26.45 -16.88
CA VAL A 107 -46.04 -27.31 -17.33
C VAL A 107 -46.16 -27.73 -18.81
N GLU A 108 -47.34 -28.10 -19.29
CA GLU A 108 -47.53 -28.42 -20.72
C GLU A 108 -47.32 -27.21 -21.64
N PHE A 109 -47.58 -26.00 -21.13
CA PHE A 109 -47.31 -24.79 -21.88
C PHE A 109 -45.82 -24.47 -21.90
N LEU A 110 -45.10 -24.71 -20.80
CA LEU A 110 -43.63 -24.62 -20.77
C LEU A 110 -42.99 -25.51 -21.83
N ASP A 111 -43.39 -26.78 -21.94
CA ASP A 111 -42.82 -27.71 -22.93
C ASP A 111 -42.96 -27.19 -24.37
N ARG A 112 -44.12 -26.59 -24.69
CA ARG A 112 -44.32 -25.90 -25.98
C ARG A 112 -43.40 -24.70 -26.17
N VAL A 113 -43.27 -23.85 -25.15
CA VAL A 113 -42.39 -22.65 -25.21
C VAL A 113 -40.92 -23.08 -25.36
N MET A 114 -40.48 -24.08 -24.60
CA MET A 114 -39.13 -24.64 -24.69
C MET A 114 -38.87 -25.22 -26.07
N THR A 115 -39.78 -26.04 -26.60
CA THR A 115 -39.64 -26.61 -27.95
C THR A 115 -39.56 -25.52 -29.02
N ALA A 116 -40.34 -24.45 -28.87
CA ALA A 116 -40.32 -23.29 -29.77
C ALA A 116 -39.03 -22.46 -29.65
N THR A 117 -38.27 -22.60 -28.57
CA THR A 117 -37.09 -21.78 -28.25
C THR A 117 -35.77 -22.55 -28.35
N ALA A 118 -35.82 -23.88 -28.45
CA ALA A 118 -34.68 -24.78 -28.28
C ALA A 118 -33.62 -24.74 -29.40
N ASP A 119 -33.95 -24.30 -30.61
CA ASP A 119 -33.08 -24.41 -31.80
C ASP A 119 -32.69 -23.06 -32.44
N GLU A 120 -32.91 -21.94 -31.76
CA GLU A 120 -32.76 -20.60 -32.36
C GLU A 120 -31.73 -19.72 -31.64
N GLY A 121 -30.69 -19.32 -32.39
CA GLY A 121 -29.88 -18.16 -32.06
C GLY A 121 -30.52 -16.90 -32.64
N PHE A 122 -30.76 -15.89 -31.79
CA PHE A 122 -31.34 -14.60 -32.18
C PHE A 122 -30.23 -13.59 -32.39
N GLY A 123 -29.73 -13.50 -33.62
CA GLY A 123 -28.78 -12.46 -34.02
C GLY A 123 -29.43 -11.06 -34.09
N PRO A 124 -28.63 -10.02 -34.39
CA PRO A 124 -29.16 -8.66 -34.56
C PRO A 124 -30.26 -8.60 -35.61
N SER A 125 -31.40 -8.01 -35.25
CA SER A 125 -32.61 -7.96 -36.11
C SER A 125 -33.20 -9.31 -36.51
N SER A 126 -32.89 -10.37 -35.75
CA SER A 126 -33.44 -11.71 -35.92
C SER A 126 -34.44 -12.01 -34.82
N GLY A 127 -35.72 -11.81 -35.12
CA GLY A 127 -36.82 -12.06 -34.21
C GLY A 127 -36.98 -11.02 -33.09
N LEU A 128 -38.06 -11.13 -32.30
CA LEU A 128 -38.34 -10.18 -31.19
C LEU A 128 -37.13 -10.01 -30.24
N PRO A 129 -36.44 -11.08 -29.81
CA PRO A 129 -35.29 -10.92 -28.94
C PRO A 129 -34.12 -10.19 -29.61
N GLY A 130 -33.86 -10.44 -30.90
CA GLY A 130 -32.79 -9.80 -31.66
C GLY A 130 -33.08 -8.33 -31.99
N ASP A 131 -34.34 -8.00 -32.30
CA ASP A 131 -34.83 -6.63 -32.48
C ASP A 131 -34.73 -5.84 -31.17
N MET A 132 -35.10 -6.46 -30.05
CA MET A 132 -35.00 -5.90 -28.71
C MET A 132 -33.54 -5.68 -28.28
N ALA A 133 -32.66 -6.64 -28.56
CA ALA A 133 -31.23 -6.50 -28.29
C ALA A 133 -30.61 -5.32 -29.07
N SER A 134 -31.10 -5.07 -30.28
CA SER A 134 -30.62 -3.98 -31.15
C SER A 134 -31.22 -2.62 -30.78
N SER A 135 -32.48 -2.59 -30.37
CA SER A 135 -33.22 -1.35 -30.07
C SER A 135 -33.09 -0.89 -28.61
N HIS A 136 -32.76 -1.81 -27.69
CA HIS A 136 -32.78 -1.61 -26.24
C HIS A 136 -34.18 -1.26 -25.66
N VAL A 137 -35.26 -1.52 -26.40
CA VAL A 137 -36.62 -1.16 -26.01
C VAL A 137 -37.41 -2.41 -25.61
N PRO A 138 -38.14 -2.41 -24.48
CA PRO A 138 -39.02 -3.51 -24.12
C PRO A 138 -40.21 -3.64 -25.08
N GLU A 139 -40.65 -4.87 -25.33
CA GLU A 139 -41.72 -5.14 -26.28
C GLU A 139 -42.83 -5.98 -25.65
N TRP A 140 -44.08 -5.62 -25.97
CA TRP A 140 -45.27 -6.35 -25.53
C TRP A 140 -46.15 -6.70 -26.73
N PHE A 141 -46.52 -7.97 -26.81
CA PHE A 141 -47.47 -8.48 -27.80
C PHE A 141 -48.69 -9.06 -27.08
N PRO A 142 -49.87 -8.41 -27.20
CA PRO A 142 -51.09 -8.91 -26.55
C PRO A 142 -51.50 -10.30 -27.01
N ASP A 143 -51.15 -10.63 -28.26
CA ASP A 143 -51.44 -11.90 -28.89
C ASP A 143 -50.35 -12.25 -29.92
N LEU A 144 -49.60 -13.31 -29.64
CA LEU A 144 -48.48 -13.81 -30.43
C LEU A 144 -48.83 -14.16 -31.87
N ARG A 145 -50.12 -14.46 -32.16
CA ARG A 145 -50.61 -14.68 -33.53
C ARG A 145 -50.40 -13.49 -34.46
N HIS A 146 -50.31 -12.29 -33.90
CA HIS A 146 -50.19 -11.04 -34.65
C HIS A 146 -48.81 -10.40 -34.51
N ALA A 147 -47.85 -11.08 -33.88
CA ALA A 147 -46.48 -10.61 -33.85
C ALA A 147 -45.89 -10.57 -35.28
N PRO A 148 -44.84 -9.77 -35.54
CA PRO A 148 -44.05 -9.87 -36.77
C PRO A 148 -43.57 -11.31 -37.00
N SER A 149 -43.29 -11.70 -38.25
CA SER A 149 -43.02 -13.09 -38.61
C SER A 149 -41.88 -13.71 -37.78
N HIS A 150 -42.21 -14.66 -36.90
CA HIS A 150 -41.26 -15.41 -36.09
C HIS A 150 -41.56 -16.90 -36.13
N LEU A 151 -40.51 -17.71 -36.02
CA LEU A 151 -40.55 -19.17 -35.97
C LEU A 151 -41.41 -19.72 -34.80
N ARG A 152 -41.52 -18.95 -33.71
CA ARG A 152 -42.32 -19.31 -32.52
C ARG A 152 -43.84 -19.24 -32.69
N GLN A 153 -44.35 -18.58 -33.73
CA GLN A 153 -45.81 -18.46 -33.97
C GLN A 153 -46.46 -19.79 -34.34
N GLU A 154 -45.73 -20.66 -35.02
CA GLU A 154 -46.24 -21.99 -35.40
C GLU A 154 -46.40 -22.90 -34.19
N ALA A 155 -45.51 -22.76 -33.20
CA ALA A 155 -45.49 -23.59 -31.99
C ALA A 155 -46.38 -23.03 -30.85
N ILE A 156 -46.59 -21.70 -30.81
CA ILE A 156 -47.42 -21.02 -29.80
C ILE A 156 -48.62 -20.34 -30.49
N PRO A 157 -49.75 -21.05 -30.67
CA PRO A 157 -50.85 -20.59 -31.51
C PRO A 157 -51.72 -19.49 -30.88
N SER A 158 -51.55 -19.19 -29.60
CA SER A 158 -52.25 -18.11 -28.90
C SER A 158 -51.54 -17.77 -27.59
N GLY A 159 -51.59 -16.51 -27.17
CA GLY A 159 -51.05 -16.08 -25.89
C GLY A 159 -50.40 -14.70 -25.96
N SER A 160 -50.15 -14.08 -24.81
CA SER A 160 -49.39 -12.83 -24.75
C SER A 160 -47.91 -13.08 -24.50
N TYR A 161 -47.10 -12.16 -24.98
CA TYR A 161 -45.66 -12.14 -24.79
C TYR A 161 -45.19 -10.77 -24.33
N TRP A 162 -44.24 -10.77 -23.42
CA TRP A 162 -43.53 -9.57 -23.00
C TRP A 162 -42.07 -9.89 -22.81
N ALA A 163 -41.19 -9.02 -23.28
CA ALA A 163 -39.78 -9.12 -23.01
C ALA A 163 -39.14 -7.75 -22.79
N PHE A 164 -37.99 -7.76 -22.13
CA PHE A 164 -37.16 -6.58 -21.99
C PHE A 164 -35.66 -6.93 -21.90
N PRO A 165 -34.78 -6.02 -22.33
CA PRO A 165 -33.35 -6.23 -22.26
C PRO A 165 -32.81 -5.93 -20.85
N VAL A 166 -31.82 -6.72 -20.44
CA VAL A 166 -30.96 -6.47 -19.28
C VAL A 166 -29.69 -5.82 -19.80
N ILE A 167 -29.36 -4.63 -19.27
CA ILE A 167 -28.33 -3.76 -19.84
C ILE A 167 -27.25 -3.50 -18.79
N ALA A 168 -26.01 -3.85 -19.11
CA ALA A 168 -24.82 -3.51 -18.33
C ALA A 168 -23.97 -2.53 -19.16
N GLY A 169 -23.77 -1.31 -18.67
CA GLY A 169 -23.17 -0.23 -19.44
C GLY A 169 -23.97 0.10 -20.71
N VAL A 170 -23.46 -0.33 -21.87
CA VAL A 170 -24.10 -0.16 -23.18
C VAL A 170 -24.53 -1.48 -23.83
N ASP A 171 -24.15 -2.61 -23.23
CA ASP A 171 -24.33 -3.93 -23.80
C ASP A 171 -25.57 -4.61 -23.23
N VAL A 172 -26.31 -5.31 -24.10
CA VAL A 172 -27.41 -6.18 -23.67
C VAL A 172 -26.80 -7.50 -23.21
N THR A 173 -26.81 -7.73 -21.90
CA THR A 173 -26.21 -8.92 -21.29
C THR A 173 -27.17 -10.08 -21.15
N ALA A 174 -28.47 -9.81 -21.23
CA ALA A 174 -29.52 -10.82 -21.30
C ALA A 174 -30.81 -10.20 -21.85
N VAL A 175 -31.74 -11.04 -22.29
CA VAL A 175 -33.14 -10.66 -22.54
C VAL A 175 -34.04 -11.53 -21.67
N MET A 176 -34.92 -10.91 -20.90
CA MET A 176 -35.91 -11.63 -20.10
C MET A 176 -37.22 -11.72 -20.87
N GLU A 177 -37.72 -12.94 -21.04
CA GLU A 177 -38.94 -13.24 -21.78
C GLU A 177 -40.02 -13.79 -20.85
N PHE A 178 -41.27 -13.40 -21.10
CA PHE A 178 -42.44 -13.81 -20.32
C PHE A 178 -43.59 -14.17 -21.25
N PHE A 179 -44.25 -15.30 -20.97
CA PHE A 179 -45.30 -15.87 -21.79
C PHE A 179 -46.52 -16.19 -20.96
N HIS A 180 -47.70 -15.99 -21.56
CA HIS A 180 -48.96 -16.43 -20.98
C HIS A 180 -49.84 -17.08 -22.07
N PRO A 181 -50.48 -18.24 -21.83
CA PRO A 181 -51.21 -18.98 -22.86
C PRO A 181 -52.48 -18.28 -23.36
N THR A 182 -53.04 -17.38 -22.55
CA THR A 182 -54.18 -16.53 -22.96
C THR A 182 -53.70 -15.14 -23.36
N PRO A 183 -54.27 -14.54 -24.42
CA PRO A 183 -54.02 -13.14 -24.75
C PRO A 183 -54.32 -12.21 -23.58
N ARG A 184 -53.46 -11.21 -23.40
CA ARG A 184 -53.57 -10.18 -22.34
C ARG A 184 -53.34 -8.81 -22.95
N GLY A 185 -54.15 -7.83 -22.56
CA GLY A 185 -53.95 -6.44 -23.01
C GLY A 185 -52.59 -5.90 -22.58
N THR A 186 -52.06 -4.94 -23.32
CA THR A 186 -50.77 -4.31 -23.01
C THR A 186 -50.78 -3.69 -21.62
N ASP A 187 -49.83 -4.09 -20.78
CA ASP A 187 -49.57 -3.44 -19.50
C ASP A 187 -48.54 -2.31 -19.70
N GLU A 188 -49.04 -1.09 -19.87
CA GLU A 188 -48.19 0.10 -20.04
C GLU A 188 -47.29 0.37 -18.83
N ARG A 189 -47.70 -0.06 -17.63
CA ARG A 189 -46.87 0.11 -16.44
C ARG A 189 -45.63 -0.78 -16.53
N LEU A 190 -45.78 -2.04 -16.92
CA LEU A 190 -44.63 -2.94 -17.04
C LEU A 190 -43.65 -2.48 -18.12
N LEU A 191 -44.15 -1.97 -19.25
CA LEU A 191 -43.32 -1.32 -20.26
C LEU A 191 -42.53 -0.12 -19.72
N ARG A 192 -43.14 0.72 -18.88
CA ARG A 192 -42.44 1.85 -18.25
C ARG A 192 -41.40 1.42 -17.22
N LEU A 193 -41.65 0.34 -16.48
CA LEU A 193 -40.73 -0.15 -15.45
C LEU A 193 -39.56 -0.97 -16.01
N ALA A 194 -39.75 -1.61 -17.16
CA ALA A 194 -38.79 -2.54 -17.74
C ALA A 194 -37.35 -1.98 -17.84
N PRO A 195 -37.11 -0.74 -18.31
CA PRO A 195 -35.76 -0.18 -18.36
C PRO A 195 -35.09 -0.08 -16.98
N SER A 196 -35.86 0.28 -15.94
CA SER A 196 -35.33 0.36 -14.58
C SER A 196 -35.02 -1.03 -14.02
N VAL A 197 -35.84 -2.03 -14.31
CA VAL A 197 -35.63 -3.41 -13.89
C VAL A 197 -34.42 -4.01 -14.61
N GLY A 198 -34.34 -3.83 -15.94
CA GLY A 198 -33.23 -4.26 -16.78
C GLY A 198 -31.89 -3.66 -16.35
N ALA A 199 -31.85 -2.37 -16.01
CA ALA A 199 -30.65 -1.72 -15.48
C ALA A 199 -30.25 -2.24 -14.09
N GLN A 200 -31.22 -2.47 -13.19
CA GLN A 200 -30.93 -3.07 -11.88
C GLN A 200 -30.32 -4.46 -12.03
N LEU A 201 -30.87 -5.30 -12.90
CA LEU A 201 -30.31 -6.62 -13.18
C LEU A 201 -28.95 -6.55 -13.86
N GLY A 202 -28.74 -5.59 -14.76
CA GLY A 202 -27.46 -5.36 -15.41
C GLY A 202 -26.33 -5.02 -14.44
N SER A 203 -26.64 -4.34 -13.32
CA SER A 203 -25.64 -4.07 -12.29
C SER A 203 -25.02 -5.33 -11.67
N ALA A 204 -25.72 -6.48 -11.68
CA ALA A 204 -25.16 -7.76 -11.26
C ALA A 204 -24.06 -8.25 -12.22
N PHE A 205 -24.25 -8.06 -13.53
CA PHE A 205 -23.24 -8.36 -14.54
C PHE A 205 -22.03 -7.42 -14.43
N GLU A 206 -22.26 -6.13 -14.23
CA GLU A 206 -21.16 -5.17 -14.01
C GLU A 206 -20.31 -5.56 -12.80
N ARG A 207 -20.98 -5.93 -11.70
CA ARG A 207 -20.32 -6.40 -10.47
C ARG A 207 -19.48 -7.65 -10.74
N GLU A 208 -20.02 -8.63 -11.47
CA GLU A 208 -19.32 -9.86 -11.79
C GLU A 208 -18.13 -9.62 -12.73
N TRP A 209 -18.28 -8.78 -13.76
CA TRP A 209 -17.19 -8.42 -14.68
C TRP A 209 -16.06 -7.70 -13.96
N LEU A 210 -16.38 -6.73 -13.10
CA LEU A 210 -15.40 -6.03 -12.28
C LEU A 210 -14.64 -7.00 -11.38
N PHE A 211 -15.33 -7.94 -10.75
CA PHE A 211 -14.70 -8.97 -9.92
C PHE A 211 -13.74 -9.85 -10.73
N ARG A 212 -14.19 -10.38 -11.88
CA ARG A 212 -13.34 -11.19 -12.77
C ARG A 212 -12.12 -10.42 -13.26
N ARG A 213 -12.29 -9.13 -13.56
CA ARG A 213 -11.20 -8.26 -14.00
C ARG A 213 -10.17 -8.04 -12.90
N GLN A 214 -10.62 -7.69 -11.69
CA GLN A 214 -9.73 -7.55 -10.54
C GLN A 214 -8.96 -8.83 -10.23
N GLU A 215 -9.61 -9.99 -10.35
CA GLU A 215 -8.96 -11.27 -10.11
C GLU A 215 -7.91 -11.60 -11.19
N ALA A 216 -8.17 -11.27 -12.45
CA ALA A 216 -7.19 -11.40 -13.53
C ALA A 216 -5.99 -10.47 -13.34
N ASP A 217 -6.23 -9.19 -13.02
CA ASP A 217 -5.17 -8.22 -12.77
C ASP A 217 -4.33 -8.61 -11.53
N ARG A 218 -4.97 -9.12 -10.47
CA ARG A 218 -4.30 -9.66 -9.29
C ARG A 218 -3.38 -10.82 -9.63
N ARG A 219 -3.86 -11.82 -10.38
CA ARG A 219 -3.04 -12.97 -10.81
C ARG A 219 -1.84 -12.52 -11.63
N HIS A 220 -2.04 -11.58 -12.56
CA HIS A 220 -0.95 -11.03 -13.35
C HIS A 220 0.10 -10.32 -12.50
N LEU A 221 -0.32 -9.57 -11.48
CA LEU A 221 0.60 -8.91 -10.55
C LEU A 221 1.37 -9.92 -9.70
N GLU A 222 0.71 -10.98 -9.22
CA GLU A 222 1.35 -12.08 -8.47
C GLU A 222 2.45 -12.76 -9.32
N GLU A 223 2.18 -13.01 -10.61
CA GLU A 223 3.18 -13.56 -11.55
C GLU A 223 4.38 -12.61 -11.74
N LEU A 224 4.13 -11.31 -11.91
CA LEU A 224 5.19 -10.30 -12.05
C LEU A 224 6.04 -10.20 -10.78
N VAL A 225 5.42 -10.22 -9.60
CA VAL A 225 6.12 -10.20 -8.31
C VAL A 225 6.98 -11.46 -8.16
N ALA A 226 6.45 -12.63 -8.51
CA ALA A 226 7.21 -13.88 -8.48
C ALA A 226 8.42 -13.85 -9.41
N ALA A 227 8.25 -13.40 -10.66
CA ALA A 227 9.33 -13.24 -11.63
C ALA A 227 10.40 -12.27 -11.12
N ARG A 228 9.99 -11.11 -10.59
CA ARG A 228 10.93 -10.09 -10.09
C ARG A 228 11.70 -10.56 -8.87
N THR A 229 11.06 -11.32 -7.98
CA THR A 229 11.70 -11.92 -6.81
C THR A 229 12.80 -12.90 -7.23
N GLN A 230 12.55 -13.71 -8.27
CA GLN A 230 13.56 -14.62 -8.82
C GLN A 230 14.74 -13.87 -9.45
N ASP A 231 14.49 -12.77 -10.16
CA ASP A 231 15.54 -11.92 -10.73
C ASP A 231 16.45 -11.34 -9.64
N ILE A 232 15.86 -10.80 -8.57
CA ILE A 232 16.61 -10.27 -7.42
C ILE A 232 17.48 -11.37 -6.82
N ALA A 233 16.92 -12.56 -6.55
CA ALA A 233 17.67 -13.68 -6.00
C ALA A 233 18.82 -14.16 -6.92
N ARG A 234 18.68 -14.01 -8.25
CA ARG A 234 19.75 -14.30 -9.22
C ARG A 234 20.85 -13.23 -9.19
N ILE A 235 20.47 -11.95 -9.12
CA ILE A 235 21.42 -10.83 -9.01
C ILE A 235 22.22 -10.94 -7.71
N GLU A 236 21.58 -11.24 -6.58
CA GLU A 236 22.24 -11.40 -5.29
C GLU A 236 23.23 -12.58 -5.27
N ARG A 237 22.87 -13.72 -5.88
CA ARG A 237 23.80 -14.85 -6.02
C ARG A 237 25.02 -14.48 -6.84
N ARG A 238 24.83 -13.82 -7.99
CA ARG A 238 25.93 -13.38 -8.84
C ARG A 238 26.80 -12.31 -8.18
N GLY A 239 26.21 -11.44 -7.36
CA GLY A 239 26.93 -10.50 -6.51
C GLY A 239 27.87 -11.22 -5.53
N ARG A 240 27.35 -12.20 -4.79
CA ARG A 240 28.15 -13.02 -3.86
C ARG A 240 29.28 -13.77 -4.54
N GLU A 241 29.03 -14.41 -5.69
CA GLU A 241 30.09 -15.09 -6.46
C GLU A 241 31.23 -14.15 -6.86
N VAL A 242 30.90 -12.91 -7.28
CA VAL A 242 31.90 -11.90 -7.63
C VAL A 242 32.68 -11.43 -6.40
N GLU A 243 32.01 -11.26 -5.25
CA GLU A 243 32.67 -10.93 -3.99
C GLU A 243 33.62 -12.03 -3.52
N ASP A 244 33.20 -13.30 -3.58
CA ASP A 244 34.02 -14.45 -3.18
C ASP A 244 35.29 -14.58 -4.05
N VAL A 245 35.15 -14.45 -5.38
CA VAL A 245 36.29 -14.48 -6.32
C VAL A 245 37.24 -13.31 -6.04
N ARG A 246 36.70 -12.12 -5.77
CA ARG A 246 37.50 -10.94 -5.46
C ARG A 246 38.25 -11.10 -4.15
N ALA A 247 37.60 -11.62 -3.11
CA ALA A 247 38.22 -11.88 -1.81
C ALA A 247 39.35 -12.92 -1.92
N ALA A 248 39.13 -14.01 -2.65
CA ALA A 248 40.15 -15.04 -2.89
C ALA A 248 41.36 -14.50 -3.65
N PHE A 249 41.14 -13.67 -4.68
CA PHE A 249 42.21 -13.04 -5.46
C PHE A 249 43.04 -12.05 -4.62
N VAL A 250 42.38 -11.25 -3.79
CA VAL A 250 43.06 -10.33 -2.86
C VAL A 250 43.91 -11.11 -1.85
N ALA A 251 43.36 -12.16 -1.25
CA ALA A 251 44.09 -13.02 -0.31
C ALA A 251 45.33 -13.65 -0.96
N TYR A 252 45.21 -14.10 -2.22
CA TYR A 252 46.33 -14.62 -3.01
C TYR A 252 47.42 -13.56 -3.21
N LEU A 253 47.07 -12.34 -3.62
CA LEU A 253 48.03 -11.25 -3.84
C LEU A 253 48.78 -10.88 -2.56
N VAL A 254 48.07 -10.80 -1.43
CA VAL A 254 48.69 -10.53 -0.11
C VAL A 254 49.66 -11.65 0.25
N HIS A 255 49.25 -12.91 0.08
CA HIS A 255 50.11 -14.05 0.38
C HIS A 255 51.39 -14.06 -0.47
N GLU A 256 51.27 -13.81 -1.77
CA GLU A 256 52.39 -13.83 -2.70
C GLU A 256 53.35 -12.66 -2.45
N ASN A 257 52.83 -11.46 -2.18
CA ASN A 257 53.64 -10.31 -1.79
C ASN A 257 54.41 -10.58 -0.48
N ALA A 258 53.74 -11.15 0.53
CA ALA A 258 54.39 -11.52 1.79
C ALA A 258 55.46 -12.60 1.59
N ARG A 259 55.26 -13.53 0.64
CA ARG A 259 56.28 -14.54 0.29
C ARG A 259 57.52 -13.89 -0.32
N VAL A 260 57.35 -12.98 -1.28
CA VAL A 260 58.46 -12.24 -1.90
C VAL A 260 59.21 -11.38 -0.88
N ALA A 261 58.48 -10.70 0.01
CA ALA A 261 59.07 -9.91 1.10
C ALA A 261 59.95 -10.78 2.02
N ARG A 262 59.45 -11.93 2.48
CA ARG A 262 60.22 -12.88 3.32
C ARG A 262 61.47 -13.41 2.61
N SER A 263 61.38 -13.72 1.32
CA SER A 263 62.55 -14.15 0.54
C SER A 263 63.60 -13.06 0.42
N LEU A 264 63.20 -11.80 0.22
CA LEU A 264 64.11 -10.66 0.17
C LEU A 264 64.75 -10.36 1.53
N GLU A 265 63.99 -10.47 2.63
CA GLU A 265 64.52 -10.34 3.99
C GLU A 265 65.58 -11.40 4.31
N ALA A 266 65.35 -12.66 3.91
CA ALA A 266 66.29 -13.75 4.11
C ALA A 266 67.64 -13.50 3.40
N VAL A 267 67.62 -12.85 2.24
CA VAL A 267 68.83 -12.51 1.47
C VAL A 267 69.47 -11.19 1.96
N SER A 268 68.68 -10.26 2.50
CA SER A 268 69.18 -8.97 3.03
C SER A 268 70.23 -9.14 4.14
N GLY A 269 70.12 -10.18 4.96
CA GLY A 269 71.05 -10.45 6.06
C GLY A 269 72.50 -10.69 5.65
N THR A 270 72.77 -11.05 4.39
CA THR A 270 74.12 -11.31 3.87
C THR A 270 74.70 -10.14 3.07
N LEU A 271 73.91 -9.10 2.83
CA LEU A 271 74.26 -7.94 2.00
C LEU A 271 74.67 -6.74 2.85
N HIS A 272 75.51 -5.86 2.29
CA HIS A 272 76.07 -4.70 2.99
C HIS A 272 76.01 -3.43 2.11
N GLY A 273 76.06 -2.25 2.74
CA GLY A 273 76.10 -0.95 2.05
C GLY A 273 74.80 -0.59 1.33
N GLU A 274 74.92 0.12 0.19
CA GLU A 274 73.77 0.64 -0.58
C GLU A 274 72.80 -0.46 -1.05
N VAL A 275 73.32 -1.66 -1.36
CA VAL A 275 72.52 -2.80 -1.83
C VAL A 275 71.55 -3.29 -0.74
N LYS A 276 71.99 -3.32 0.53
CA LYS A 276 71.12 -3.68 1.65
C LYS A 276 69.99 -2.67 1.83
N SER A 277 70.31 -1.38 1.78
CA SER A 277 69.32 -0.30 1.91
C SER A 277 68.29 -0.31 0.78
N ALA A 278 68.69 -0.69 -0.44
CA ALA A 278 67.79 -0.85 -1.57
C ALA A 278 66.80 -2.02 -1.37
N ILE A 279 67.27 -3.18 -0.91
CA ILE A 279 66.42 -4.34 -0.63
C ILE A 279 65.44 -4.08 0.52
N GLU A 280 65.90 -3.46 1.61
CA GLU A 280 65.01 -3.05 2.70
C GLU A 280 63.95 -2.03 2.24
N GLY A 281 64.29 -1.17 1.28
CA GLY A 281 63.34 -0.27 0.62
C GLY A 281 62.26 -1.03 -0.17
N ILE A 282 62.66 -2.06 -0.92
CA ILE A 282 61.74 -2.91 -1.70
C ILE A 282 60.80 -3.70 -0.77
N VAL A 283 61.31 -4.27 0.33
CA VAL A 283 60.49 -4.97 1.33
C VAL A 283 59.45 -4.03 1.95
N ARG A 284 59.85 -2.81 2.34
CA ARG A 284 58.90 -1.80 2.84
C ARG A 284 57.83 -1.42 1.83
N LEU A 285 58.19 -1.31 0.54
CA LEU A 285 57.23 -1.04 -0.54
C LEU A 285 56.27 -2.21 -0.76
N ALA A 286 56.76 -3.45 -0.66
CA ALA A 286 55.93 -4.65 -0.76
C ALA A 286 54.92 -4.73 0.40
N ASP A 287 55.33 -4.43 1.62
CA ASP A 287 54.44 -4.34 2.79
C ASP A 287 53.42 -3.20 2.66
N GLN A 288 53.83 -2.04 2.12
CA GLN A 288 52.91 -0.94 1.83
C GLN A 288 51.89 -1.32 0.76
N LEU A 289 52.31 -1.99 -0.32
CA LEU A 289 51.41 -2.48 -1.36
C LEU A 289 50.45 -3.53 -0.83
N ALA A 290 50.90 -4.46 0.03
CA ALA A 290 50.03 -5.41 0.70
C ALA A 290 48.97 -4.69 1.57
N GLY A 291 49.36 -3.67 2.32
CA GLY A 291 48.43 -2.83 3.09
C GLY A 291 47.49 -1.99 2.23
N VAL A 292 47.91 -1.55 1.04
CA VAL A 292 47.04 -0.88 0.06
C VAL A 292 46.07 -1.88 -0.58
N VAL A 293 46.49 -3.11 -0.86
CA VAL A 293 45.64 -4.17 -1.40
C VAL A 293 44.60 -4.64 -0.37
N GLU A 294 44.99 -4.81 0.90
CA GLU A 294 44.05 -4.92 2.04
C GLU A 294 43.16 -3.66 2.15
N GLY A 295 43.72 -2.49 1.86
CA GLY A 295 42.98 -1.23 1.80
C GLY A 295 42.08 -1.06 0.57
N VAL A 296 42.24 -1.81 -0.53
CA VAL A 296 41.34 -1.77 -1.71
C VAL A 296 40.04 -2.53 -1.42
N ASP A 297 40.04 -3.34 -0.35
CA ASP A 297 38.85 -3.81 0.35
C ASP A 297 38.05 -2.67 1.01
N ARG A 298 38.51 -1.40 0.95
CA ARG A 298 37.75 -0.21 1.39
C ARG A 298 36.38 -0.04 0.71
N ARG A 299 36.10 -0.68 -0.43
CA ARG A 299 34.74 -0.72 -1.02
C ARG A 299 33.83 -1.79 -0.40
N LEU A 300 34.40 -2.69 0.41
CA LEU A 300 33.77 -3.80 1.13
C LEU A 300 33.73 -3.53 2.66
N ILE A 301 33.80 -2.26 3.09
CA ILE A 301 33.29 -1.80 4.41
C ILE A 301 31.74 -1.90 4.41
N GLY A 302 31.22 -3.06 4.02
CA GLY A 302 29.84 -3.28 3.57
C GLY A 302 28.88 -3.72 4.66
N ARG A 303 29.36 -4.04 5.86
CA ARG A 303 28.50 -4.15 7.04
C ARG A 303 29.00 -3.25 8.14
N ARG A 304 28.37 -2.08 8.15
CA ARG A 304 28.42 -1.09 9.19
C ARG A 304 27.18 -1.31 10.03
N GLU A 305 27.39 -1.67 11.30
CA GLU A 305 26.32 -2.06 12.20
C GLU A 305 26.16 -1.00 13.29
N LEU A 306 24.92 -0.80 13.70
CA LEU A 306 24.57 0.09 14.80
C LEU A 306 24.77 -0.69 16.10
N ILE A 307 25.83 -0.38 16.84
CA ILE A 307 26.14 -1.01 18.12
C ILE A 307 26.24 0.04 19.22
N GLY A 308 25.80 -0.31 20.42
CA GLY A 308 26.02 0.52 21.60
C GLY A 308 27.44 0.39 22.15
N PRO A 309 27.99 1.40 22.84
CA PRO A 309 29.33 1.32 23.46
C PRO A 309 29.46 0.16 24.44
N SER A 310 28.46 -0.05 25.31
CA SER A 310 28.45 -1.14 26.28
C SER A 310 28.34 -2.51 25.62
N GLU A 311 27.52 -2.62 24.57
CA GLU A 311 27.34 -3.85 23.78
C GLU A 311 28.64 -4.26 23.06
N LEU A 312 29.35 -3.28 22.47
CA LEU A 312 30.64 -3.51 21.84
C LEU A 312 31.70 -3.98 22.85
N LEU A 313 31.84 -3.31 24.00
CA LEU A 313 32.84 -3.69 25.00
C LEU A 313 32.54 -5.08 25.60
N ALA A 314 31.27 -5.38 25.90
CA ALA A 314 30.86 -6.69 26.38
C ALA A 314 31.18 -7.81 25.36
N SER A 315 30.98 -7.54 24.07
CA SER A 315 31.24 -8.52 23.00
C SER A 315 32.71 -8.96 22.91
N VAL A 316 33.64 -8.08 23.29
CA VAL A 316 35.09 -8.38 23.25
C VAL A 316 35.58 -8.94 24.58
N ALA A 317 34.98 -8.55 25.71
CA ALA A 317 35.39 -9.01 27.03
C ALA A 317 34.98 -10.47 27.32
N GLY A 318 33.80 -10.90 26.85
CA GLY A 318 33.21 -12.21 27.18
C GLY A 318 34.14 -13.43 26.96
N PRO A 319 34.86 -13.54 25.82
CA PRO A 319 35.79 -14.65 25.58
C PRO A 319 36.94 -14.75 26.60
N PHE A 320 37.31 -13.66 27.26
CA PHE A 320 38.49 -13.56 28.12
C PHE A 320 38.17 -13.59 29.62
N GLU A 321 36.89 -13.60 30.02
CA GLU A 321 36.47 -13.70 31.43
C GLU A 321 36.99 -14.96 32.15
N LYS A 322 37.34 -16.02 31.40
CA LYS A 322 37.85 -17.28 31.95
C LYS A 322 39.36 -17.30 32.19
N ASP A 323 40.12 -16.52 31.43
CA ASP A 323 41.59 -16.55 31.43
C ASP A 323 42.21 -15.34 32.14
N ALA A 324 41.47 -14.24 32.26
CA ALA A 324 41.83 -13.04 33.02
C ALA A 324 40.58 -12.45 33.70
N ARG A 325 40.74 -11.85 34.88
CA ARG A 325 39.67 -11.13 35.58
C ARG A 325 39.51 -9.76 34.95
N ILE A 326 38.75 -9.69 33.87
CA ILE A 326 38.48 -8.43 33.16
C ILE A 326 37.49 -7.58 33.96
N VAL A 327 37.85 -6.32 34.21
CA VAL A 327 36.95 -5.31 34.80
C VAL A 327 36.54 -4.33 33.70
N LEU A 328 35.25 -4.30 33.41
CA LEU A 328 34.66 -3.39 32.44
C LEU A 328 34.15 -2.13 33.14
N THR A 329 34.72 -0.98 32.79
CA THR A 329 34.30 0.34 33.30
C THR A 329 33.79 1.20 32.15
N VAL A 330 32.49 1.32 31.99
CA VAL A 330 31.87 2.21 30.99
C VAL A 330 31.60 3.57 31.65
N ALA A 331 32.01 4.69 31.03
CA ALA A 331 31.78 6.02 31.58
C ALA A 331 30.29 6.36 31.71
N GLU A 332 29.88 7.07 32.78
CA GLU A 332 28.48 7.40 33.11
C GLU A 332 27.77 8.29 32.05
N ASP A 333 28.53 9.01 31.21
CA ASP A 333 27.99 9.89 30.15
C ASP A 333 27.35 9.13 28.97
N LEU A 334 27.30 7.80 29.03
CA LEU A 334 26.80 6.92 27.99
C LEU A 334 25.40 6.39 28.34
N THR A 335 24.36 7.13 27.97
CA THR A 335 22.98 6.65 28.05
C THR A 335 22.76 5.43 27.15
N ASP A 336 21.95 4.48 27.63
CA ASP A 336 21.63 3.14 27.07
C ASP A 336 21.01 3.11 25.64
N GLY A 337 21.01 4.23 24.92
CA GLY A 337 20.40 4.37 23.58
C GLY A 337 21.34 4.84 22.46
N THR A 338 22.56 5.28 22.77
CA THR A 338 23.46 5.83 21.75
C THR A 338 24.12 4.70 20.96
N LYS A 339 23.69 4.50 19.71
CA LYS A 339 24.32 3.56 18.78
C LYS A 339 25.16 4.32 17.78
N PHE A 340 26.39 3.88 17.59
CA PHE A 340 27.27 4.44 16.56
C PHE A 340 27.42 3.47 15.41
N ASP A 341 27.54 4.06 14.22
CA ASP A 341 27.75 3.33 12.99
C ASP A 341 29.25 2.97 12.89
N LEU A 342 29.57 1.69 13.02
CA LEU A 342 30.94 1.17 13.09
C LEU A 342 31.09 -0.15 12.31
N SER A 343 32.33 -0.44 11.89
CA SER A 343 32.70 -1.77 11.41
C SER A 343 33.07 -2.66 12.60
N VAL A 344 32.04 -3.18 13.27
CA VAL A 344 32.13 -3.98 14.51
C VAL A 344 33.21 -5.07 14.44
N PRO A 345 33.31 -5.92 13.39
CA PRO A 345 34.30 -7.01 13.36
C PRO A 345 35.76 -6.53 13.41
N TYR A 346 36.05 -5.36 12.82
CA TYR A 346 37.42 -4.83 12.76
C TYR A 346 37.83 -4.15 14.07
N VAL A 347 36.88 -3.50 14.74
CA VAL A 347 37.13 -2.92 16.07
C VAL A 347 37.24 -4.01 17.13
N GLN A 348 36.39 -5.04 17.07
CA GLN A 348 36.54 -6.23 17.91
C GLN A 348 37.93 -6.86 17.73
N ARG A 349 38.38 -7.09 16.50
CA ARG A 349 39.71 -7.63 16.22
C ARG A 349 40.84 -6.79 16.82
N ALA A 350 40.78 -5.46 16.64
CA ALA A 350 41.80 -4.56 17.18
C ALA A 350 41.83 -4.58 18.72
N LEU A 351 40.65 -4.62 19.35
CA LEU A 351 40.53 -4.69 20.81
C LEU A 351 40.95 -6.04 21.37
N SER A 352 40.57 -7.17 20.73
CA SER A 352 41.01 -8.51 21.11
C SER A 352 42.54 -8.61 21.12
N GLU A 353 43.22 -8.09 20.09
CA GLU A 353 44.69 -8.07 20.04
C GLU A 353 45.31 -7.24 21.18
N LEU A 354 44.70 -6.11 21.55
CA LEU A 354 45.17 -5.31 22.69
C LEU A 354 44.96 -6.04 24.03
N ILE A 355 43.81 -6.68 24.21
CA ILE A 355 43.47 -7.46 25.42
C ILE A 355 44.37 -8.70 25.53
N GLU A 356 44.60 -9.42 24.44
CA GLU A 356 45.53 -10.56 24.42
C GLU A 356 46.96 -10.15 24.74
N ASN A 357 47.41 -9.01 24.20
CA ASN A 357 48.73 -8.48 24.53
C ASN A 357 48.80 -8.07 26.01
N ALA A 358 47.78 -7.43 26.56
CA ALA A 358 47.67 -7.10 27.97
C ALA A 358 47.69 -8.35 28.86
N ALA A 359 46.90 -9.38 28.53
CA ALA A 359 46.84 -10.63 29.28
C ALA A 359 48.18 -11.40 29.23
N ARG A 360 48.85 -11.44 28.06
CA ARG A 360 50.09 -12.19 27.86
C ARG A 360 51.30 -11.59 28.60
N HIS A 361 51.38 -10.27 28.71
CA HIS A 361 52.57 -9.58 29.24
C HIS A 361 52.41 -9.11 30.70
N SER A 362 51.21 -9.18 31.28
CA SER A 362 50.95 -8.60 32.59
C SER A 362 51.30 -9.50 33.77
N GLY A 363 51.27 -10.83 33.61
CA GLY A 363 51.41 -11.78 34.73
C GLY A 363 50.46 -11.49 35.90
N SER A 364 49.44 -10.65 35.69
CA SER A 364 48.55 -10.07 36.70
C SER A 364 47.11 -10.37 36.31
N GLU A 365 46.29 -10.65 37.31
CA GLU A 365 44.95 -11.20 37.14
C GLU A 365 43.93 -10.24 36.52
N VAL A 366 44.23 -8.94 36.33
CA VAL A 366 43.21 -7.92 36.01
C VAL A 366 43.58 -7.06 34.81
N VAL A 367 42.68 -7.02 33.81
CA VAL A 367 42.71 -6.09 32.67
C VAL A 367 41.51 -5.16 32.78
N GLU A 368 41.74 -3.86 32.75
CA GLU A 368 40.68 -2.84 32.80
C GLU A 368 40.39 -2.31 31.40
N LEU A 369 39.12 -2.33 31.02
CA LEU A 369 38.62 -1.81 29.74
C LEU A 369 37.71 -0.63 30.02
N SER A 370 38.04 0.52 29.45
CA SER A 370 37.18 1.71 29.53
C SER A 370 36.87 2.31 28.17
N GLY A 371 35.61 2.72 27.98
CA GLY A 371 35.14 3.35 26.75
C GLY A 371 34.66 4.77 27.01
N ARG A 372 35.06 5.69 26.14
CA ARG A 372 34.57 7.06 26.08
C ARG A 372 34.12 7.37 24.67
N LEU A 373 32.93 7.92 24.52
CA LEU A 373 32.45 8.48 23.27
C LEU A 373 32.61 10.00 23.32
N ASP A 374 33.31 10.54 22.35
CA ASP A 374 33.42 11.98 22.10
C ASP A 374 32.78 12.27 20.72
N SER A 375 32.43 13.53 20.44
CA SER A 375 31.76 13.91 19.19
C SER A 375 32.51 13.42 17.94
N GLY A 376 31.99 12.36 17.31
CA GLY A 376 32.59 11.75 16.10
C GLY A 376 33.78 10.82 16.32
N SER A 377 34.12 10.45 17.57
CA SER A 377 35.10 9.39 17.83
C SER A 377 34.77 8.55 19.05
N PHE A 378 35.01 7.25 18.97
CA PHE A 378 34.95 6.36 20.13
C PHE A 378 36.37 5.96 20.53
N THR A 379 36.68 6.16 21.80
CA THR A 379 37.98 5.90 22.39
C THR A 379 37.85 4.78 23.40
N VAL A 380 38.66 3.73 23.24
CA VAL A 380 38.76 2.62 24.18
C VAL A 380 40.16 2.59 24.77
N GLU A 381 40.26 2.61 26.10
CA GLU A 381 41.51 2.39 26.82
C GLU A 381 41.53 0.97 27.39
N VAL A 382 42.58 0.23 27.03
CA VAL A 382 42.93 -1.07 27.63
C VAL A 382 44.10 -0.83 28.57
N ARG A 383 43.88 -1.09 29.86
CA ARG A 383 44.90 -0.95 30.90
C ARG A 383 45.25 -2.30 31.50
N ASP A 384 46.53 -2.60 31.57
CA ASP A 384 47.06 -3.73 32.31
C ASP A 384 47.86 -3.27 33.54
N SER A 385 47.94 -4.11 34.57
CA SER A 385 48.74 -3.87 35.78
C SER A 385 50.10 -4.57 35.76
N GLY A 386 50.60 -4.90 34.56
CA GLY A 386 51.81 -5.68 34.33
C GLY A 386 53.12 -4.96 34.65
N ILE A 387 54.24 -5.56 34.23
CA ILE A 387 55.59 -4.99 34.41
C ILE A 387 55.80 -3.63 33.72
N GLY A 388 54.85 -3.21 32.89
CA GLY A 388 54.91 -1.99 32.09
C GLY A 388 55.76 -2.13 30.84
N PHE A 389 55.53 -1.23 29.90
CA PHE A 389 56.22 -1.21 28.63
C PHE A 389 57.63 -0.60 28.76
N THR A 390 58.69 -1.28 28.29
CA THR A 390 60.07 -0.76 28.25
C THR A 390 60.46 -0.28 26.84
N TRP A 391 60.16 0.99 26.49
CA TRP A 391 60.69 1.62 25.26
C TRP A 391 62.07 2.24 25.50
N PRO A 392 63.00 2.19 24.52
CA PRO A 392 64.16 3.06 24.46
C PRO A 392 63.74 4.52 24.20
N GLN A 393 64.28 5.49 24.94
CA GLN A 393 63.91 6.93 24.87
C GLN A 393 64.27 7.66 23.55
N ASN A 394 64.60 6.96 22.46
CA ASN A 394 65.26 7.53 21.27
C ASN A 394 64.34 7.83 20.07
N GLY A 395 63.02 7.92 20.23
CA GLY A 395 62.10 8.38 19.18
C GLY A 395 61.98 7.49 17.92
N LEU A 396 62.65 6.34 17.87
CA LEU A 396 62.46 5.32 16.84
C LEU A 396 61.17 4.55 17.13
N ARG A 397 60.24 4.54 16.16
CA ARG A 397 59.07 3.64 16.21
C ARG A 397 59.58 2.20 16.28
N PRO A 398 58.98 1.36 17.12
CA PRO A 398 59.60 0.10 17.49
C PRO A 398 59.38 -1.01 16.49
N THR A 399 60.44 -1.77 16.26
CA THR A 399 60.45 -3.11 15.65
C THR A 399 60.00 -4.17 16.68
N GLY A 400 58.84 -3.94 17.31
CA GLY A 400 58.32 -4.78 18.39
C GLY A 400 56.87 -5.19 18.15
N GLY A 401 56.65 -6.47 17.84
CA GLY A 401 55.36 -7.17 17.81
C GLY A 401 54.45 -6.83 16.63
N GLY A 402 54.25 -7.78 15.70
CA GLY A 402 53.36 -7.62 14.55
C GLY A 402 51.92 -7.21 14.90
N GLY A 403 51.44 -7.52 16.11
CA GLY A 403 50.12 -7.19 16.61
C GLY A 403 49.87 -5.69 16.80
N LEU A 404 50.73 -4.94 17.49
CA LEU A 404 50.53 -3.49 17.72
C LEU A 404 50.62 -2.68 16.41
N ALA A 405 51.52 -3.08 15.51
CA ALA A 405 51.61 -2.47 14.18
C ALA A 405 50.34 -2.74 13.34
N GLN A 406 49.73 -3.91 13.49
CA GLN A 406 48.45 -4.25 12.87
C GLN A 406 47.30 -3.43 13.46
N VAL A 407 47.24 -3.28 14.79
CA VAL A 407 46.23 -2.44 15.45
C VAL A 407 46.37 -0.97 15.05
N ALA A 408 47.59 -0.43 14.96
CA ALA A 408 47.82 0.95 14.52
C ALA A 408 47.36 1.20 13.07
N ARG A 409 47.57 0.20 12.19
CA ARG A 409 47.07 0.25 10.80
C ARG A 409 45.54 0.17 10.75
N LEU A 410 44.93 -0.73 11.53
CA LEU A 410 43.47 -0.85 11.66
C LEU A 410 42.84 0.45 12.19
N ALA A 411 43.41 1.04 13.25
CA ALA A 411 42.96 2.30 13.82
C ALA A 411 42.99 3.44 12.79
N SER A 412 44.11 3.56 12.04
CA SER A 412 44.25 4.54 10.97
C SER A 412 43.25 4.30 9.83
N ALA A 413 42.99 3.04 9.47
CA ALA A 413 42.01 2.68 8.44
C ALA A 413 40.56 3.00 8.87
N LEU A 414 40.29 2.96 10.16
CA LEU A 414 39.02 3.34 10.79
C LEU A 414 38.94 4.85 11.11
N GLY A 415 39.87 5.66 10.59
CA GLY A 415 39.85 7.11 10.75
C GLY A 415 40.25 7.61 12.15
N GLY A 416 40.88 6.76 12.97
CA GLY A 416 41.36 7.13 14.30
C GLY A 416 42.85 6.85 14.49
N SER A 417 43.25 6.57 15.73
CA SER A 417 44.66 6.48 16.13
C SER A 417 44.87 5.45 17.24
N LEU A 418 46.12 5.02 17.45
CA LEU A 418 46.52 4.18 18.57
C LEU A 418 47.66 4.88 19.32
N GLU A 419 47.49 5.09 20.63
CA GLU A 419 48.52 5.58 21.54
C GLU A 419 48.83 4.53 22.60
N VAL A 420 50.10 4.38 22.97
CA VAL A 420 50.53 3.44 24.02
C VAL A 420 51.45 4.17 24.99
N ARG A 421 51.14 4.11 26.29
CA ARG A 421 51.90 4.78 27.36
C ARG A 421 52.06 3.88 28.58
N ALA A 422 53.05 4.18 29.43
CA ALA A 422 53.21 3.51 30.70
C ALA A 422 52.09 3.91 31.68
N ALA A 423 51.63 2.96 32.50
CA ALA A 423 50.73 3.20 33.62
C ALA A 423 51.53 3.34 34.92
N GLU A 424 51.22 4.34 35.75
CA GLU A 424 51.77 4.44 37.11
C GLU A 424 50.88 3.64 38.10
N PRO A 425 51.46 2.95 39.10
CA PRO A 425 52.90 2.77 39.37
C PRO A 425 53.58 1.66 38.53
N LYS A 426 52.82 0.76 37.88
CA LYS A 426 53.28 -0.25 36.91
C LYS A 426 52.15 -0.57 35.91
N GLY A 427 52.49 -0.93 34.66
CA GLY A 427 51.54 -1.40 33.63
C GLY A 427 51.60 -0.63 32.31
N THR A 428 50.71 -0.97 31.38
CA THR A 428 50.56 -0.29 30.07
C THR A 428 49.13 0.22 29.89
N ILE A 429 48.98 1.37 29.24
CA ILE A 429 47.70 1.89 28.77
C ILE A 429 47.79 1.99 27.25
N ALA A 430 46.98 1.20 26.55
CA ALA A 430 46.77 1.30 25.11
C ALA A 430 45.43 2.00 24.84
N ARG A 431 45.48 3.16 24.20
CA ARG A 431 44.33 3.98 23.84
C ARG A 431 44.07 3.84 22.34
N LEU A 432 43.00 3.14 21.99
CA LEU A 432 42.50 3.00 20.64
C LEU A 432 41.39 4.02 20.40
N GLN A 433 41.60 4.95 19.47
CA GLN A 433 40.57 5.85 18.96
C GLN A 433 40.12 5.38 17.58
N VAL A 434 38.82 5.39 17.33
CA VAL A 434 38.22 5.13 16.02
C VAL A 434 37.23 6.23 15.68
N ALA A 435 37.16 6.64 14.42
CA ALA A 435 36.16 7.62 14.00
C ALA A 435 34.78 6.95 14.03
N THR A 436 33.89 7.51 14.84
CA THR A 436 32.48 7.13 14.83
C THR A 436 31.72 8.08 13.94
N ARG A 437 30.76 7.53 13.19
CA ARG A 437 29.65 8.35 12.74
C ARG A 437 28.63 8.26 13.85
N GLU A 438 28.57 9.30 14.68
CA GLU A 438 27.41 9.48 15.54
C GLU A 438 26.17 9.50 14.63
N ARG A 439 25.38 8.44 14.70
CA ARG A 439 23.94 8.62 14.63
C ARG A 439 23.49 8.87 16.06
N GLY A 440 23.69 10.11 16.51
CA GLY A 440 22.65 10.70 17.35
C GLY A 440 21.29 10.59 16.63
N PRO A 441 20.16 10.89 17.29
CA PRO A 441 18.93 11.11 16.55
C PRO A 441 19.27 12.03 15.37
N ALA A 442 18.93 11.60 14.15
CA ALA A 442 19.50 12.11 12.90
C ALA A 442 19.59 13.66 12.86
N PRO A 443 20.54 14.25 12.11
CA PRO A 443 20.73 15.70 12.04
C PRO A 443 19.60 16.41 11.26
N TRP A 444 18.35 16.24 11.67
CA TRP A 444 17.16 16.98 11.20
C TRP A 444 16.81 18.13 12.16
N ALA A 445 17.70 18.48 13.10
CA ALA A 445 17.51 19.55 14.08
C ALA A 445 17.55 20.96 13.45
N SER A 446 16.49 21.25 12.69
CA SER A 446 15.85 22.57 12.64
C SER A 446 14.32 22.47 12.71
N ARG A 447 13.73 21.27 12.59
CA ARG A 447 12.31 20.97 12.83
C ARG A 447 12.18 19.80 13.81
N SER A 448 11.00 19.53 14.37
CA SER A 448 10.77 18.44 15.33
C SER A 448 10.93 17.04 14.69
N THR A 449 11.41 16.02 15.43
CA THR A 449 11.48 14.62 14.93
C THR A 449 10.11 14.02 14.75
N ARG A 450 9.13 14.64 15.42
CA ARG A 450 7.79 14.10 15.52
C ARG A 450 7.10 14.29 14.19
N VAL A 451 6.59 13.19 13.67
CA VAL A 451 5.75 13.16 12.48
C VAL A 451 4.33 12.89 12.93
N LEU A 452 3.36 13.55 12.30
CA LEU A 452 1.95 13.25 12.48
C LEU A 452 1.49 12.35 11.33
N LEU A 453 0.94 11.18 11.62
CA LEU A 453 0.32 10.29 10.65
C LEU A 453 -1.19 10.29 10.86
N VAL A 454 -1.94 10.59 9.79
CA VAL A 454 -3.40 10.68 9.81
C VAL A 454 -3.98 9.74 8.78
N ASP A 455 -4.78 8.76 9.22
CA ASP A 455 -5.48 7.81 8.35
C ASP A 455 -6.70 7.26 9.11
N ASP A 456 -7.88 7.21 8.49
CA ASP A 456 -9.12 6.76 9.14
C ASP A 456 -9.16 5.23 9.35
N ASN A 457 -8.34 4.49 8.60
CA ASN A 457 -8.25 3.05 8.68
C ASN A 457 -7.21 2.58 9.72
N GLU A 458 -7.67 1.83 10.74
CA GLU A 458 -6.82 1.32 11.82
C GLU A 458 -5.66 0.45 11.32
N VAL A 459 -5.86 -0.33 10.26
CA VAL A 459 -4.84 -1.21 9.70
C VAL A 459 -3.73 -0.38 9.04
N ASN A 460 -4.10 0.65 8.27
CA ASN A 460 -3.15 1.57 7.65
C ASN A 460 -2.36 2.34 8.71
N ARG A 461 -3.03 2.85 9.77
CA ARG A 461 -2.39 3.51 10.90
C ARG A 461 -1.32 2.64 11.56
N ARG A 462 -1.65 1.37 11.84
CA ARG A 462 -0.70 0.41 12.43
C ARG A 462 0.47 0.12 11.50
N LEU A 463 0.18 -0.11 10.22
CA LEU A 463 1.19 -0.44 9.22
C LEU A 463 2.15 0.73 9.00
N ALA A 464 1.65 1.89 8.62
CA ALA A 464 2.46 3.08 8.37
C ALA A 464 3.15 3.58 9.65
N GLY A 465 2.52 3.47 10.82
CA GLY A 465 3.16 3.72 12.11
C GLY A 465 4.39 2.82 12.34
N ALA A 466 4.23 1.50 12.14
CA ALA A 466 5.34 0.55 12.25
C ALA A 466 6.45 0.80 11.20
N MET A 467 6.09 1.26 10.01
CA MET A 467 7.06 1.67 8.98
C MET A 467 7.87 2.89 9.44
N LEU A 468 7.22 3.92 9.99
CA LEU A 468 7.87 5.13 10.52
C LEU A 468 8.79 4.81 11.71
N ASP A 469 8.34 3.95 12.62
CA ASP A 469 9.16 3.48 13.74
C ASP A 469 10.41 2.72 13.26
N ARG A 470 10.26 1.87 12.23
CA ARG A 470 11.37 1.09 11.67
C ARG A 470 12.43 1.96 10.96
N ILE A 471 12.05 3.13 10.46
CA ILE A 471 13.00 4.13 9.92
C ILE A 471 13.51 5.11 10.99
N GLY A 472 13.11 4.93 12.26
CA GLY A 472 13.60 5.71 13.39
C GLY A 472 12.91 7.06 13.60
N LEU A 473 11.71 7.25 13.04
CA LEU A 473 10.90 8.45 13.25
C LEU A 473 9.84 8.19 14.32
N ARG A 474 9.65 9.16 15.21
CA ARG A 474 8.56 9.11 16.20
C ARG A 474 7.28 9.62 15.57
N ALA A 475 6.31 8.74 15.36
CA ALA A 475 5.02 9.09 14.79
C ALA A 475 3.92 9.20 15.87
N ASP A 476 3.22 10.33 15.93
CA ASP A 476 1.92 10.39 16.58
C ASP A 476 0.86 10.03 15.53
N VAL A 477 -0.01 9.08 15.86
CA VAL A 477 -0.92 8.46 14.89
C VAL A 477 -2.36 8.76 15.30
N VAL A 478 -3.14 9.37 14.41
CA VAL A 478 -4.52 9.81 14.65
C VAL A 478 -5.45 9.35 13.54
N ASP A 479 -6.76 9.29 13.82
CA ASP A 479 -7.78 8.60 13.04
C ASP A 479 -8.65 9.50 12.14
N GLY A 480 -8.33 10.78 12.01
CA GLY A 480 -9.11 11.67 11.16
C GLY A 480 -8.67 13.13 11.19
N GLY A 481 -9.26 13.94 10.31
CA GLY A 481 -8.91 15.36 10.15
C GLY A 481 -9.13 16.21 11.40
N GLU A 482 -10.17 15.93 12.20
CA GLU A 482 -10.43 16.66 13.46
C GLU A 482 -9.35 16.37 14.52
N ALA A 483 -9.01 15.10 14.71
CA ALA A 483 -7.94 14.67 15.60
C ALA A 483 -6.58 15.21 15.14
N ALA A 484 -6.35 15.27 13.82
CA ALA A 484 -5.15 15.89 13.25
C ALA A 484 -5.05 17.38 13.58
N LEU A 485 -6.13 18.14 13.43
CA LEU A 485 -6.16 19.56 13.79
C LEU A 485 -5.95 19.78 15.30
N ALA A 486 -6.51 18.91 16.15
CA ALA A 486 -6.28 18.97 17.59
C ALA A 486 -4.82 18.65 17.95
N ALA A 487 -4.21 17.66 17.31
CA ALA A 487 -2.80 17.31 17.47
C ALA A 487 -1.89 18.47 17.03
N LEU A 488 -2.12 19.03 15.84
CA LEU A 488 -1.35 20.16 15.29
C LEU A 488 -1.40 21.42 16.18
N ARG A 489 -2.51 21.64 16.90
CA ARG A 489 -2.63 22.76 17.86
C ARG A 489 -1.91 22.50 19.18
N SER A 490 -1.73 21.25 19.57
CA SER A 490 -1.18 20.87 20.88
C SER A 490 0.32 20.53 20.83
N SER A 491 0.84 20.15 19.68
CA SER A 491 2.23 19.68 19.53
C SER A 491 2.89 20.21 18.25
N ALA A 492 4.22 20.34 18.29
CA ALA A 492 5.02 20.74 17.13
C ALA A 492 5.52 19.50 16.35
N TYR A 493 5.16 19.44 15.07
CA TYR A 493 5.55 18.38 14.14
C TYR A 493 6.52 18.90 13.07
N GLY A 494 7.45 18.04 12.65
CA GLY A 494 8.36 18.34 11.55
C GLY A 494 7.80 17.99 10.17
N LEU A 495 6.81 17.09 10.11
CA LEU A 495 6.18 16.58 8.90
C LEU A 495 4.80 16.01 9.25
N VAL A 496 3.84 16.11 8.33
CA VAL A 496 2.53 15.46 8.42
C VAL A 496 2.34 14.55 7.21
N PHE A 497 2.00 13.29 7.43
CA PHE A 497 1.43 12.41 6.42
C PHE A 497 -0.09 12.37 6.61
N MET A 498 -0.84 12.85 5.62
CA MET A 498 -2.27 13.09 5.72
C MET A 498 -3.03 12.30 4.66
N ASP A 499 -3.89 11.36 5.06
CA ASP A 499 -4.82 10.73 4.13
C ASP A 499 -5.78 11.75 3.51
N VAL A 500 -5.95 11.69 2.19
CA VAL A 500 -6.82 12.63 1.45
C VAL A 500 -8.29 12.31 1.70
N GLN A 501 -8.65 11.03 1.70
CA GLN A 501 -10.03 10.57 1.79
C GLN A 501 -10.29 10.03 3.20
N MET A 502 -10.99 10.82 4.02
CA MET A 502 -11.43 10.42 5.36
C MET A 502 -12.88 10.87 5.59
N PRO A 503 -13.68 10.14 6.37
CA PRO A 503 -15.03 10.55 6.73
C PRO A 503 -15.02 11.80 7.62
N GLY A 504 -16.04 12.65 7.45
CA GLY A 504 -16.15 13.92 8.18
C GLY A 504 -15.23 14.99 7.59
N VAL A 505 -14.19 15.36 8.33
CA VAL A 505 -13.18 16.34 7.85
C VAL A 505 -12.12 15.59 7.05
N ASP A 506 -12.18 15.73 5.72
CA ASP A 506 -11.20 15.15 4.81
C ASP A 506 -9.81 15.81 4.94
N GLY A 507 -8.77 15.17 4.42
CA GLY A 507 -7.40 15.65 4.57
C GLY A 507 -7.13 17.01 3.91
N ARG A 508 -7.85 17.32 2.83
CA ARG A 508 -7.72 18.59 2.10
C ARG A 508 -8.38 19.72 2.88
N GLU A 509 -9.57 19.49 3.41
CA GLU A 509 -10.28 20.45 4.25
C GLU A 509 -9.53 20.68 5.57
N ALA A 510 -9.01 19.62 6.21
CA ALA A 510 -8.14 19.74 7.38
C ALA A 510 -6.91 20.61 7.07
N THR A 511 -6.27 20.40 5.92
CA THR A 511 -5.13 21.21 5.46
C THR A 511 -5.54 22.66 5.26
N ARG A 512 -6.65 22.94 4.57
CA ARG A 512 -7.17 24.31 4.37
C ARG A 512 -7.49 24.99 5.69
N ILE A 513 -8.08 24.27 6.65
CA ILE A 513 -8.38 24.81 7.99
C ILE A 513 -7.08 25.19 8.70
N TRP A 514 -6.09 24.30 8.70
CA TRP A 514 -4.78 24.55 9.33
C TRP A 514 -4.07 25.76 8.72
N ARG A 515 -4.00 25.84 7.39
CA ARG A 515 -3.36 26.94 6.65
C ARG A 515 -4.08 28.27 6.87
N ARG A 516 -5.41 28.27 6.97
CA ARG A 516 -6.21 29.48 7.30
C ARG A 516 -6.05 29.93 8.76
N SER A 517 -5.86 28.99 9.70
CA SER A 517 -5.78 29.31 11.13
C SER A 517 -4.45 29.92 11.61
N THR A 518 -3.39 29.91 10.77
CA THR A 518 -2.01 30.21 11.18
C THR A 518 -1.44 31.54 10.63
N GLY A 519 -2.32 32.51 10.31
CA GLY A 519 -1.97 33.81 9.72
C GLY A 519 -0.59 34.38 10.08
N PHE A 520 0.27 34.49 9.06
CA PHE A 520 1.50 35.29 8.98
C PHE A 520 2.59 35.20 10.07
N ALA A 521 2.54 34.27 11.04
CA ALA A 521 3.70 34.03 11.91
C ALA A 521 3.77 32.61 12.51
N SER A 522 4.59 31.76 11.88
CA SER A 522 5.47 30.74 12.51
C SER A 522 5.05 29.27 12.78
N PRO A 523 3.81 28.79 12.54
CA PRO A 523 3.55 27.35 12.30
C PRO A 523 3.16 26.97 10.85
N ALA A 524 3.12 27.96 9.95
CA ALA A 524 2.63 27.82 8.58
C ALA A 524 3.56 27.03 7.61
N ASP A 525 4.71 26.53 8.07
CA ASP A 525 5.74 25.88 7.24
C ASP A 525 5.89 24.38 7.47
N ILE A 526 5.00 23.75 8.25
CA ILE A 526 5.03 22.29 8.40
C ILE A 526 4.69 21.66 7.04
N PRO A 527 5.57 20.81 6.47
CA PRO A 527 5.26 20.09 5.26
C PRO A 527 4.12 19.11 5.51
N ILE A 528 3.10 19.14 4.65
CA ILE A 528 1.97 18.21 4.67
C ILE A 528 2.03 17.40 3.38
N VAL A 529 2.25 16.09 3.50
CA VAL A 529 2.30 15.16 2.38
C VAL A 529 0.99 14.39 2.32
N ALA A 530 0.33 14.47 1.16
CA ALA A 530 -0.91 13.76 0.91
C ALA A 530 -0.65 12.24 0.77
N LEU A 531 -1.42 11.41 1.44
CA LEU A 531 -1.51 9.97 1.15
C LEU A 531 -2.77 9.76 0.32
N THR A 532 -2.65 9.34 -0.95
CA THR A 532 -3.80 9.22 -1.87
C THR A 532 -3.79 7.89 -2.62
N ALA A 533 -4.97 7.36 -2.92
CA ALA A 533 -5.16 6.17 -3.78
C ALA A 533 -5.09 6.47 -5.29
N HIS A 534 -4.98 7.74 -5.71
CA HIS A 534 -4.93 8.13 -7.12
C HIS A 534 -3.83 9.17 -7.38
N VAL A 535 -3.20 9.06 -8.55
CA VAL A 535 -2.06 9.90 -8.97
C VAL A 535 -2.43 10.77 -10.17
N GLY A 536 -3.72 10.99 -10.38
CA GLY A 536 -4.25 11.80 -11.48
C GLY A 536 -3.80 13.26 -11.39
N LYS A 537 -3.64 13.91 -12.54
CA LYS A 537 -3.25 15.33 -12.63
C LYS A 537 -4.17 16.24 -11.82
N GLN A 538 -5.49 16.00 -11.91
CA GLN A 538 -6.51 16.77 -11.21
C GLN A 538 -6.40 16.65 -9.68
N GLU A 539 -6.15 15.46 -9.15
CA GLU A 539 -6.07 15.27 -7.69
C GLU A 539 -4.80 15.91 -7.10
N ARG A 540 -3.71 15.92 -7.85
CA ARG A 540 -2.49 16.66 -7.48
C ARG A 540 -2.73 18.17 -7.43
N GLU A 541 -3.48 18.69 -8.40
CA GLU A 541 -3.90 20.11 -8.42
C GLU A 541 -4.76 20.43 -7.20
N GLU A 542 -5.78 19.62 -6.90
CA GLU A 542 -6.66 19.79 -5.74
C GLU A 542 -5.91 19.71 -4.38
N CYS A 543 -4.92 18.83 -4.26
CA CYS A 543 -4.07 18.75 -3.06
C CYS A 543 -3.14 19.97 -2.92
N THR A 544 -2.58 20.44 -4.04
CA THR A 544 -1.72 21.63 -4.07
C THR A 544 -2.51 22.89 -3.71
N GLU A 545 -3.72 23.05 -4.26
CA GLU A 545 -4.63 24.14 -3.94
C GLU A 545 -5.07 24.14 -2.48
N ALA A 546 -5.20 22.96 -1.86
CA ALA A 546 -5.49 22.84 -0.43
C ALA A 546 -4.31 23.30 0.46
N GLY A 547 -3.09 23.42 -0.11
CA GLY A 547 -1.88 23.82 0.61
C GLY A 547 -1.02 22.65 1.10
N MET A 548 -1.15 21.48 0.48
CA MET A 548 -0.24 20.34 0.68
C MET A 548 1.05 20.54 -0.12
N ASN A 549 2.14 19.94 0.36
CA ASN A 549 3.51 20.18 -0.14
C ASN A 549 4.01 19.08 -1.09
N ASP A 550 3.53 17.85 -0.94
CA ASP A 550 3.88 16.70 -1.77
C ASP A 550 2.78 15.64 -1.66
N TYR A 551 2.88 14.54 -2.40
CA TYR A 551 1.95 13.41 -2.32
C TYR A 551 2.68 12.08 -2.42
N LEU A 552 2.08 11.05 -1.83
CA LEU A 552 2.52 9.66 -1.85
C LEU A 552 1.33 8.76 -2.19
N SER A 553 1.50 7.95 -3.24
CA SER A 553 0.45 7.07 -3.74
C SER A 553 0.35 5.78 -2.92
N LYS A 554 -0.85 5.43 -2.48
CA LYS A 554 -1.18 4.15 -1.86
C LYS A 554 -1.32 3.07 -2.96
N PRO A 555 -0.78 1.85 -2.78
CA PRO A 555 0.04 1.41 -1.64
C PRO A 555 1.48 1.94 -1.74
N PHE A 556 2.08 2.26 -0.58
CA PHE A 556 3.47 2.72 -0.47
C PHE A 556 4.29 1.80 0.46
N GLY A 557 5.59 1.69 0.18
CA GLY A 557 6.55 0.93 0.98
C GLY A 557 7.32 1.78 1.99
N ILE A 558 8.21 1.12 2.74
CA ILE A 558 9.08 1.76 3.73
C ILE A 558 10.10 2.68 3.05
N GLU A 559 10.58 2.27 1.89
CA GLU A 559 11.52 3.03 1.08
C GLU A 559 10.89 4.34 0.59
N ASP A 560 9.63 4.30 0.15
CA ASP A 560 8.91 5.49 -0.33
C ASP A 560 8.63 6.47 0.82
N LEU A 561 8.14 5.95 1.94
CA LEU A 561 7.85 6.72 3.14
C LEU A 561 9.15 7.34 3.72
N GLY A 562 10.22 6.56 3.74
CA GLY A 562 11.55 6.99 4.17
C GLY A 562 12.16 8.05 3.25
N ALA A 563 12.04 7.89 1.93
CA ALA A 563 12.51 8.87 0.96
C ALA A 563 11.76 10.21 1.10
N MET A 564 10.44 10.15 1.31
CA MET A 564 9.62 11.33 1.51
C MET A 564 9.93 12.04 2.83
N ALA A 565 10.05 11.28 3.93
CA ALA A 565 10.43 11.83 5.22
C ALA A 565 11.81 12.48 5.16
N LYS A 566 12.78 11.83 4.51
CA LYS A 566 14.12 12.36 4.30
C LYS A 566 14.10 13.70 3.54
N ARG A 567 13.35 13.77 2.43
CA ARG A 567 13.22 14.98 1.61
C ARG A 567 12.74 16.20 2.40
N TRP A 568 11.76 16.01 3.29
CA TRP A 568 11.10 17.13 3.98
C TRP A 568 11.66 17.43 5.38
N LEU A 569 12.38 16.48 5.99
CA LEU A 569 13.01 16.65 7.30
C LEU A 569 14.51 17.05 7.22
N GLU A 570 15.20 16.85 6.09
CA GLU A 570 16.59 17.30 5.91
C GLU A 570 16.66 18.80 5.55
N PRO A 571 17.43 19.63 6.29
CA PRO A 571 17.64 21.02 5.90
C PRO A 571 18.64 21.11 4.72
N GLY A 572 18.17 21.61 3.57
CA GLY A 572 19.07 22.12 2.53
C GLY A 572 18.93 21.61 1.09
N GLN A 573 17.73 21.36 0.57
CA GLN A 573 17.52 21.25 -0.90
C GLN A 573 16.25 21.93 -1.46
N THR A 574 15.37 22.52 -0.66
CA THR A 574 14.20 23.27 -1.16
C THR A 574 14.52 24.75 -1.41
N GLY A 575 15.52 25.00 -2.27
CA GLY A 575 15.85 26.33 -2.76
C GLY A 575 16.45 26.27 -4.16
N ARG A 576 15.68 26.73 -5.15
CA ARG A 576 15.95 26.89 -6.59
C ARG A 576 15.61 25.71 -7.50
N SER A 577 14.42 25.83 -8.09
CA SER A 577 14.04 25.30 -9.40
C SER A 577 12.79 26.10 -9.84
N ASP A 578 12.94 27.41 -10.06
CA ASP A 578 12.69 28.09 -11.34
C ASP A 578 11.25 27.85 -11.84
N ALA A 579 10.28 28.74 -11.58
CA ALA A 579 10.10 30.01 -12.28
C ALA A 579 10.89 30.13 -13.60
N ARG A 580 10.31 29.58 -14.67
CA ARG A 580 10.25 30.22 -16.00
C ARG A 580 9.09 29.67 -16.81
#